data_AF-A0A7W6GCG7-F1
#
_entry.id   AF-A0A7W6GCG7-F1
#
_cell.length_a   1.000
_cell.length_b   1.000
_cell.length_c   1.000
_cell.angle_alpha   90.00
_cell.angle_beta   90.00
_cell.angle_gamma   90.00
#
_symmetry.space_group_name_H-M   'P 1'
#
loop_
_entity.id
_entity.type
_entity.pdbx_description
1 polymer ?
#
loop_
_entity_poly.entity_id
_entity_poly.type
_entity_poly.pdbx_seq_one_letter_code
_entity_poly.pdbx_strand_id
1 'polypeptide(L)'
;MSLFNTISLSPMQLGRLQTALDRQYRFDGVVKTLRSHIEELAAAGQLELSEGDGMIDYSRTHFNRLGSYAEQDAYIARLKARRYFYLNGWVVPKLVYDAIKR
;
A
#
# COMPACT_ATOMS: atom_id res chain seq x y z
N MET A 1 -12.63 1.78 20.30
CA MET A 1 -13.04 1.61 18.89
C MET A 1 -11.92 0.87 18.18
N SER A 2 -12.24 -0.13 17.35
CA SER A 2 -11.23 -0.83 16.54
C SER A 2 -10.65 0.14 15.52
N LEU A 3 -9.32 0.21 15.40
CA LEU A 3 -8.60 1.02 14.40
C LEU A 3 -8.99 0.63 12.96
N PHE A 4 -9.44 -0.61 12.77
CA PHE A 4 -9.87 -1.13 11.48
C PHE A 4 -11.40 -1.23 11.45
N ASN A 5 -12.01 -0.58 10.48
CA ASN A 5 -13.44 -0.64 10.22
C ASN A 5 -13.79 -1.90 9.42
N THR A 6 -14.37 -2.88 10.11
CA THR A 6 -14.71 -4.20 9.52
C THR A 6 -16.22 -4.45 9.39
N ILE A 7 -17.07 -3.49 9.79
CA ILE A 7 -18.53 -3.68 9.95
C ILE A 7 -19.22 -4.03 8.62
N SER A 8 -18.71 -3.50 7.52
CA SER A 8 -19.27 -3.67 6.18
C SER A 8 -18.55 -4.73 5.32
N LEU A 9 -17.59 -5.46 5.90
CA LEU A 9 -16.82 -6.46 5.15
C LEU A 9 -17.55 -7.81 5.12
N SER A 10 -17.60 -8.43 3.94
CA SER A 10 -18.01 -9.84 3.84
C SER A 10 -17.00 -10.75 4.55
N PRO A 11 -17.40 -11.97 4.98
CA PRO A 11 -16.49 -12.91 5.64
C PRO A 11 -15.18 -13.18 4.87
N MET A 12 -15.27 -13.26 3.54
CA MET A 12 -14.08 -13.45 2.68
C MET A 12 -13.16 -12.21 2.69
N GLN A 13 -13.72 -11.00 2.66
CA GLN A 13 -12.93 -9.77 2.75
C GLN A 13 -12.28 -9.63 4.12
N LEU A 14 -13.00 -9.99 5.19
CA LEU A 14 -12.47 -9.99 6.54
C LEU A 14 -11.30 -10.97 6.68
N GLY A 15 -11.41 -12.20 6.16
CA GLY A 15 -10.31 -13.16 6.20
C GLY A 15 -9.08 -12.68 5.43
N ARG A 16 -9.26 -12.03 4.28
CA ARG A 16 -8.16 -11.41 3.51
C ARG A 16 -7.52 -10.25 4.26
N LEU A 17 -8.32 -9.44 4.96
CA LEU A 17 -7.82 -8.35 5.80
C LEU A 17 -6.99 -8.88 6.96
N GLN A 18 -7.49 -9.86 7.69
CA GLN A 18 -6.76 -10.51 8.78
C GLN A 18 -5.44 -11.10 8.27
N THR A 19 -5.46 -11.84 7.17
CA THR A 19 -4.25 -12.41 6.56
C THR A 19 -3.22 -11.32 6.19
N ALA A 20 -3.67 -10.19 5.65
CA ALA A 20 -2.78 -9.09 5.30
C ALA A 20 -2.19 -8.40 6.55
N LEU A 21 -2.99 -8.23 7.60
CA LEU A 21 -2.60 -7.61 8.87
C LEU A 21 -1.64 -8.49 9.67
N ASP A 22 -1.80 -9.81 9.60
CA ASP A 22 -0.97 -10.77 10.35
C ASP A 22 0.36 -11.06 9.63
N ARG A 23 0.52 -10.60 8.38
CA ARG A 23 1.77 -10.74 7.64
C ARG A 23 2.88 -9.95 8.33
N GLN A 24 4.01 -10.62 8.53
CA GLN A 24 5.20 -10.04 9.14
C GLN A 24 6.06 -9.35 8.09
N TYR A 25 6.56 -8.17 8.46
CA TYR A 25 7.54 -7.41 7.68
C TYR A 25 8.61 -6.89 8.62
N ARG A 26 9.73 -6.45 8.03
CA ARG A 26 10.79 -5.76 8.76
C ARG A 26 10.55 -4.26 8.66
N PHE A 27 10.22 -3.63 9.78
CA PHE A 27 10.05 -2.19 9.92
C PHE A 27 11.16 -1.65 10.82
N ASP A 28 11.97 -0.73 10.31
CA ASP A 28 13.08 -0.11 11.05
C ASP A 28 13.98 -1.10 11.79
N GLY A 29 14.28 -2.22 11.12
CA GLY A 29 15.14 -3.27 11.66
C GLY A 29 14.43 -4.34 12.49
N VAL A 30 13.19 -4.11 12.92
CA VAL A 30 12.40 -5.03 13.77
C VAL A 30 11.37 -5.79 12.94
N VAL A 31 11.28 -7.11 13.14
CA VAL A 31 10.24 -7.94 12.52
C VAL A 31 8.98 -7.91 13.37
N LYS A 32 7.87 -7.46 12.80
CA LYS A 32 6.55 -7.43 13.45
C LYS A 32 5.44 -7.56 12.41
N THR A 33 4.23 -7.86 12.88
CA THR A 33 3.06 -7.91 12.00
C THR A 33 2.72 -6.51 11.51
N LEU A 34 2.10 -6.43 10.33
CA LEU A 34 1.59 -5.17 9.80
C LEU A 34 0.58 -4.53 10.78
N ARG A 35 -0.26 -5.35 11.43
CA ARG A 35 -1.18 -4.90 12.49
C ARG A 35 -0.46 -4.13 13.59
N SER A 36 0.52 -4.77 14.24
CA SER A 36 1.21 -4.18 15.37
C SER A 36 1.96 -2.91 14.98
N HIS A 37 2.54 -2.88 13.78
CA HIS A 37 3.19 -1.66 13.29
C HIS A 37 2.19 -0.50 13.11
N ILE A 38 1.02 -0.76 12.53
CA ILE A 38 -0.01 0.27 12.35
C ILE A 38 -0.56 0.76 13.71
N GLU A 39 -0.75 -0.14 14.67
CA GLU A 39 -1.18 0.21 16.03
C GLU A 39 -0.14 1.09 16.76
N GLU A 40 1.15 0.79 16.62
CA GLU A 40 2.23 1.63 17.14
C GLU A 40 2.24 3.01 16.48
N LEU A 41 2.07 3.09 15.15
CA LEU A 41 2.00 4.37 14.43
C LEU A 41 0.80 5.21 14.89
N ALA A 42 -0.35 4.57 15.11
CA ALA A 42 -1.56 5.24 15.62
C ALA A 42 -1.39 5.70 17.08
N ALA A 43 -0.61 4.97 17.89
CA ALA A 43 -0.27 5.37 19.25
C ALA A 43 0.75 6.53 19.29
N ALA A 44 1.66 6.57 18.33
CA ALA A 44 2.67 7.64 18.20
C ALA A 44 2.09 8.96 17.68
N GLY A 45 0.99 8.91 16.90
CA GLY A 45 0.34 10.11 16.40
C GLY A 45 -0.76 9.83 15.39
N GLN A 46 -1.22 10.89 14.73
CA GLN A 46 -2.24 10.77 13.68
C GLN A 46 -1.69 9.99 12.49
N LEU A 47 -2.48 9.02 12.00
CA LEU A 47 -2.16 8.30 10.78
C LEU A 47 -2.36 9.21 9.56
N GLU A 48 -1.32 9.31 8.75
CA GLU A 48 -1.32 9.98 7.46
C GLU A 48 -1.57 8.96 6.35
N LEU A 49 -2.70 9.11 5.66
CA LEU A 49 -3.10 8.28 4.55
C LEU A 49 -2.90 9.05 3.26
N SER A 50 -2.11 8.49 2.34
CA SER A 50 -1.89 9.08 1.02
C SER A 50 -1.93 8.04 -0.09
N GLU A 51 -2.21 8.50 -1.30
CA GLU A 51 -2.30 7.68 -2.51
C GLU A 51 -1.25 8.19 -3.49
N GLY A 52 -0.51 7.26 -4.09
CA GLY A 52 0.48 7.54 -5.13
C GLY A 52 0.21 6.73 -6.38
N ASP A 53 0.82 7.15 -7.49
CA ASP A 53 0.84 6.33 -8.70
C ASP A 53 2.08 5.44 -8.75
N GLY A 54 2.19 4.63 -9.80
CA GLY A 54 3.31 3.74 -9.99
C GLY A 54 4.59 4.40 -10.48
N MET A 55 4.68 5.73 -10.57
CA MET A 55 5.90 6.38 -11.04
C MET A 55 7.10 6.16 -10.10
N ILE A 56 6.87 5.72 -8.86
CA ILE A 56 7.93 5.24 -7.96
C ILE A 56 8.72 4.05 -8.55
N ASP A 57 8.08 3.23 -9.39
CA ASP A 57 8.71 2.09 -10.08
C ASP A 57 9.37 2.49 -11.41
N TYR A 58 9.44 3.79 -11.72
CA TYR A 58 10.00 4.26 -12.98
C TYR A 58 11.49 3.92 -13.07
N SER A 59 11.87 3.26 -14.16
CA SER A 59 13.26 2.92 -14.47
C SER A 59 13.67 3.60 -15.78
N ARG A 60 14.61 4.54 -15.67
CA ARG A 60 15.19 5.21 -16.85
C ARG A 60 15.88 4.22 -17.79
N THR A 61 16.57 3.22 -17.23
CA THR A 61 17.24 2.17 -18.02
C THR A 61 16.24 1.32 -18.79
N HIS A 62 15.10 0.95 -18.18
CA HIS A 62 14.06 0.22 -18.89
C HIS A 62 13.42 1.09 -19.98
N PHE A 63 13.07 2.33 -19.65
CA PHE A 63 12.50 3.31 -20.59
C PHE A 63 13.37 3.49 -21.83
N ASN A 64 14.67 3.68 -21.66
CA ASN A 64 15.62 3.87 -22.76
C ASN A 64 15.84 2.62 -23.63
N ARG A 65 15.48 1.43 -23.15
CA ARG A 65 15.57 0.17 -23.90
C ARG A 65 14.34 -0.09 -24.77
N LEU A 66 13.25 0.65 -24.58
CA LEU A 66 12.03 0.52 -25.38
C LEU A 66 12.30 1.06 -26.79
N GLY A 67 11.85 0.30 -27.81
CA GLY A 67 12.25 0.51 -29.20
C GLY A 67 11.46 1.59 -29.92
N SER A 68 10.37 2.08 -29.32
CA SER A 68 9.51 3.09 -29.92
C SER A 68 8.92 4.06 -28.88
N TYR A 69 8.53 5.26 -29.34
CA TYR A 69 7.80 6.22 -28.51
C TYR A 69 6.45 5.67 -28.01
N ALA A 70 5.76 4.85 -28.82
CA ALA A 70 4.50 4.23 -28.42
C ALA A 70 4.68 3.28 -27.21
N GLU A 71 5.76 2.50 -27.18
CA GLU A 71 6.07 1.62 -26.04
C GLU A 71 6.45 2.43 -24.79
N GLN A 72 7.19 3.53 -24.97
CA GLN A 72 7.54 4.46 -23.89
C GLN A 72 6.31 5.08 -23.25
N ASP A 73 5.36 5.55 -24.08
CA ASP A 73 4.09 6.11 -23.61
C ASP A 73 3.23 5.05 -22.90
N ALA A 74 3.15 3.83 -23.46
CA ALA A 74 2.44 2.72 -22.85
C ALA A 74 3.03 2.34 -21.48
N TYR A 75 4.36 2.37 -21.33
CA TYR A 75 5.03 2.13 -20.06
C TYR A 75 4.68 3.21 -19.03
N ILE A 76 4.78 4.50 -19.38
CA ILE A 76 4.40 5.60 -18.49
C ILE A 76 2.92 5.52 -18.11
N ALA A 77 2.03 5.27 -19.08
CA ALA A 77 0.61 5.14 -18.85
C ALA A 77 0.29 3.99 -17.87
N ARG A 78 0.98 2.85 -18.02
CA ARG A 78 0.84 1.72 -17.09
C ARG A 78 1.28 2.07 -15.69
N LEU A 79 2.37 2.83 -15.52
CA LEU A 79 2.81 3.27 -14.19
C LEU A 79 1.79 4.24 -13.57
N LYS A 80 1.33 5.25 -14.32
CA LYS A 80 0.31 6.21 -13.85
C LYS A 80 -1.03 5.56 -13.51
N ALA A 81 -1.38 4.46 -14.18
CA ALA A 81 -2.59 3.70 -13.90
C ALA A 81 -2.51 2.88 -12.61
N ARG A 82 -1.30 2.50 -12.15
CA ARG A 82 -1.13 1.82 -10.87
C ARG A 82 -1.45 2.77 -9.71
N ARG A 83 -1.97 2.20 -8.64
CA ARG A 83 -2.25 2.91 -7.38
C ARG A 83 -1.52 2.23 -6.24
N TYR A 84 -0.67 3.01 -5.59
CA TYR A 84 -0.04 2.66 -4.33
C TYR A 84 -0.74 3.40 -3.20
N PHE A 85 -0.89 2.71 -2.08
CA PHE A 85 -1.56 3.22 -0.90
C PHE A 85 -0.54 3.28 0.22
N TYR A 86 -0.45 4.43 0.87
CA TYR A 86 0.56 4.72 1.87
C TYR A 86 -0.09 5.01 3.21
N LEU A 87 0.58 4.54 4.26
CA LEU A 87 0.28 4.86 5.66
C LEU A 87 1.57 5.31 6.31
N ASN A 88 1.64 6.58 6.72
CA ASN A 88 2.85 7.23 7.24
C ASN A 88 4.10 6.95 6.38
N GLY A 89 3.95 7.00 5.06
CA GLY A 89 5.02 6.74 4.09
C GLY A 89 5.30 5.26 3.77
N TRP A 90 4.65 4.31 4.45
CA TRP A 90 4.78 2.88 4.16
C TRP A 90 3.73 2.38 3.18
N VAL A 91 4.15 1.63 2.16
CA VAL A 91 3.24 1.00 1.20
C VAL A 91 2.44 -0.11 1.90
N VAL A 92 1.12 -0.01 1.82
CA VAL A 92 0.19 -1.00 2.39
C VAL A 92 -0.78 -1.53 1.32
N PRO A 93 -1.33 -2.76 1.48
CA PRO A 93 -2.39 -3.25 0.61
C PRO A 93 -3.62 -2.33 0.66
N LYS A 94 -4.26 -2.10 -0.50
CA LYS A 94 -5.49 -1.28 -0.61
C LYS A 94 -6.56 -1.64 0.42
N LEU A 95 -6.76 -2.92 0.67
CA LEU A 95 -7.77 -3.40 1.62
C LEU A 95 -7.48 -2.97 3.06
N VAL A 96 -6.20 -2.82 3.43
CA VAL A 96 -5.78 -2.33 4.76
C VAL A 96 -6.01 -0.83 4.82
N TYR A 97 -5.60 -0.11 3.78
CA TYR A 97 -5.85 1.33 3.64
C TYR A 97 -7.33 1.69 3.72
N ASP A 98 -8.18 0.99 2.96
CA ASP A 98 -9.64 1.17 2.95
C ASP A 98 -10.26 0.85 4.31
N ALA A 99 -9.69 -0.07 5.09
CA ALA A 99 -10.17 -0.41 6.43
C ALA A 99 -9.85 0.66 7.48
N ILE A 100 -8.85 1.51 7.25
CA ILE A 100 -8.44 2.59 8.18
C ILE A 100 -9.10 3.91 7.80
N LYS A 101 -9.26 4.19 6.49
CA LYS A 101 -9.85 5.43 5.98
C LYS A 101 -11.34 5.61 6.32
N ARG A 102 -12.04 4.54 6.70
CA ARG A 102 -13.51 4.45 6.79
C ARG A 102 -14.09 4.80 8.15
#